data_AF-A0A958G959-F1
#
_entry.id   AF-A0A958G959-F1
#
_cell.length_a   1.000
_cell.length_b   1.000
_cell.length_c   1.000
_cell.angle_alpha   90.00
_cell.angle_beta   90.00
_cell.angle_gamma   90.00
#
_symmetry.space_group_name_H-M   'P 1'
#
loop_
_entity.id
_entity.type
_entity.pdbx_description
1 polymer ?
#
loop_
_entity_poly.entity_id
_entity_poly.type
_entity_poly.pdbx_seq_one_letter_code
_entity_poly.pdbx_strand_id
1 'polypeptide(L)'
;MYRLCFYLTIFGLSLSALRANPADSLAAPLRSGNGDVGSFWAMAQLGGGIGYIIMAVLALGLFLILFKGINLYIDKRNSRSLIGAGFAGMSLPAIMELTRESAQTIAGNTLRHLIEFHRAGGHAESMHNELVFYVDQENEKFETYRSWLNFLSDSAGALGLLGTVWGVFLTFFGGNLDSEKILNGMGIALITTLLGLVVSLVLNLFNTQIYGIFQRRLEMVTRKADELRLILLQHSTPAAPAEAAPRAAEPASPAPPAKPPAAPVESRPPRLSILGVPARGLAAGEMKKGAIRLQAHQPDGTPLAKATVRVQAEGPLQIDGRNGRAEVVTDKNGLALVDVQGGETAGKGRIRLQLAGAEASETVDLKVHPAEPAQLAVLGGSDQAGQINTVLAEPLR
;
A
#
# COMPACT_ATOMS: atom_id res chain seq x y z
N MET A 1 -8.38 17.52 -12.09
CA MET A 1 -8.06 18.63 -13.02
C MET A 1 -6.57 18.98 -13.05
N TYR A 2 -5.91 19.22 -11.90
CA TYR A 2 -4.47 19.51 -11.84
C TYR A 2 -3.53 18.44 -12.41
N ARG A 3 -3.89 17.14 -12.31
CA ARG A 3 -3.10 16.03 -12.87
C ARG A 3 -3.04 16.02 -14.40
N LEU A 4 -4.09 16.47 -15.09
CA LEU A 4 -4.16 16.42 -16.56
C LEU A 4 -3.43 17.63 -17.20
N CYS A 5 -3.52 18.80 -16.56
CA CYS A 5 -2.86 20.01 -17.04
C CYS A 5 -1.33 19.94 -16.91
N PHE A 6 -0.82 19.22 -15.91
CA PHE A 6 0.62 19.02 -15.69
C PHE A 6 1.24 18.08 -16.75
N TYR A 7 0.56 16.98 -17.10
CA TYR A 7 0.99 16.08 -18.17
C TYR A 7 1.05 16.77 -19.53
N LEU A 8 0.07 17.64 -19.84
CA LEU A 8 0.04 18.39 -21.11
C LEU A 8 1.19 19.38 -21.26
N THR A 9 1.65 19.99 -20.15
CA THR A 9 2.73 20.99 -20.19
C THR A 9 4.10 20.31 -20.37
N ILE A 10 4.32 19.16 -19.72
CA ILE A 10 5.54 18.36 -19.87
C ILE A 10 5.63 17.72 -21.26
N PHE A 11 4.51 17.20 -21.78
CA PHE A 11 4.49 16.58 -23.11
C PHE A 11 4.63 17.64 -24.23
N GLY A 12 4.08 18.85 -24.04
CA GLY A 12 4.23 19.97 -24.98
C GLY A 12 5.66 20.52 -25.07
N LEU A 13 6.41 20.56 -23.97
CA LEU A 13 7.83 20.94 -23.99
C LEU A 13 8.72 19.87 -24.65
N SER A 14 8.46 18.59 -24.38
CA SER A 14 9.21 17.48 -24.99
C SER A 14 8.99 17.35 -26.51
N LEU A 15 7.79 17.66 -27.00
CA LEU A 15 7.49 17.60 -28.45
C LEU A 15 8.22 18.70 -29.24
N SER A 16 8.50 19.83 -28.59
CA SER A 16 9.26 20.94 -29.17
C SER A 16 10.75 20.60 -29.27
N ALA A 17 11.29 19.87 -28.29
CA ALA A 17 12.69 19.43 -28.27
C ALA A 17 12.99 18.31 -29.30
N LEU A 18 11.99 17.48 -29.63
CA LEU A 18 12.11 16.43 -30.66
C LEU A 18 12.02 16.98 -32.09
N ARG A 19 11.62 18.24 -32.26
CA ARG A 19 11.47 18.91 -33.56
C ARG A 19 12.74 19.64 -34.03
N ALA A 20 13.80 19.63 -33.22
CA ALA A 20 15.08 20.24 -33.59
C ALA A 20 15.77 19.43 -34.70
N ASN A 21 16.21 20.10 -35.77
CA ASN A 21 16.89 19.49 -36.90
C ASN A 21 18.28 18.99 -36.45
N PRO A 22 18.72 17.76 -36.78
CA PRO A 22 20.02 17.23 -36.32
C PRO A 22 21.23 18.09 -36.76
N ALA A 23 21.09 18.87 -37.83
CA ALA A 23 22.11 19.82 -38.27
C ALA A 23 22.25 21.04 -37.35
N ASP A 24 21.17 21.48 -36.69
CA ASP A 24 21.19 22.65 -35.80
C ASP A 24 21.93 22.36 -34.48
N SER A 25 21.88 21.09 -34.01
CA SER A 25 22.66 20.66 -32.84
C SER A 25 24.17 20.63 -33.08
N LEU A 26 24.61 20.52 -34.33
CA LEU A 26 26.03 20.53 -34.72
C LEU A 26 26.54 21.94 -35.07
N ALA A 27 25.63 22.88 -35.37
CA ALA A 27 25.96 24.24 -35.79
C ALA A 27 26.26 25.17 -34.61
N ALA A 28 25.96 24.77 -33.37
CA ALA A 28 26.41 25.50 -32.19
C ALA A 28 27.91 25.27 -32.00
N PRO A 29 28.77 26.29 -32.22
CA PRO A 29 30.19 26.14 -31.97
C PRO A 29 30.36 25.85 -30.47
N LEU A 30 31.24 24.92 -30.11
CA LEU A 30 31.86 24.91 -28.79
C LEU A 30 32.69 26.19 -28.68
N ARG A 31 32.02 27.30 -28.44
CA ARG A 31 32.60 28.63 -28.42
C ARG A 31 33.51 28.65 -27.20
N SER A 32 34.81 28.47 -27.45
CA SER A 32 35.89 28.76 -26.51
C SER A 32 35.84 30.25 -26.17
N GLY A 33 35.00 30.58 -25.20
CA GLY A 33 34.73 31.95 -24.79
C GLY A 33 34.04 31.93 -23.45
N ASN A 34 34.78 31.55 -22.40
CA ASN A 34 34.45 31.73 -20.98
C ASN A 34 32.98 31.47 -20.53
N GLY A 35 32.24 30.68 -21.28
CA GLY A 35 30.94 30.14 -20.89
C GLY A 35 31.19 28.94 -20.02
N ASP A 36 31.26 29.21 -18.73
CA ASP A 36 31.56 28.31 -17.63
C ASP A 36 31.00 26.89 -17.83
N VAL A 37 31.83 25.97 -18.32
CA VAL A 37 31.56 24.52 -18.25
C VAL A 37 31.35 24.06 -16.80
N GLY A 38 31.61 24.92 -15.81
CA GLY A 38 31.23 24.71 -14.41
C GLY A 38 29.73 24.70 -14.13
N SER A 39 28.88 25.28 -15.00
CA SER A 39 27.43 25.30 -14.75
C SER A 39 26.73 24.07 -15.31
N PHE A 40 26.02 23.34 -14.43
CA PHE A 40 25.20 22.18 -14.78
C PHE A 40 24.16 22.49 -15.87
N TRP A 41 23.67 23.73 -15.90
CA TRP A 41 22.75 24.21 -16.93
C TRP A 41 23.43 24.34 -18.31
N ALA A 42 24.68 24.81 -18.35
CA ALA A 42 25.45 24.89 -19.59
C ALA A 42 25.72 23.49 -20.15
N MET A 43 26.03 22.51 -19.29
CA MET A 43 26.18 21.11 -19.70
C MET A 43 24.91 20.54 -20.35
N ALA A 44 23.73 20.85 -19.80
CA ALA A 44 22.46 20.42 -20.38
C ALA A 44 22.18 21.03 -21.77
N GLN A 45 22.56 22.30 -21.98
CA GLN A 45 22.44 22.95 -23.28
C GLN A 45 23.36 22.31 -24.32
N LEU A 46 24.59 21.97 -23.93
CA LEU A 46 25.55 21.25 -24.79
C LEU A 46 25.06 19.85 -25.17
N GLY A 47 24.30 19.20 -24.30
CA GLY A 47 23.71 17.88 -24.55
C GLY A 47 22.53 17.86 -25.54
N GLY A 48 22.13 19.01 -26.06
CA GLY A 48 21.02 19.12 -27.01
C GLY A 48 19.69 18.61 -26.45
N GLY A 49 18.86 18.03 -27.32
CA GLY A 49 17.51 17.57 -26.96
C GLY A 49 17.47 16.58 -25.79
N ILE A 50 18.42 15.63 -25.73
CA ILE A 50 18.49 14.62 -24.66
C ILE A 50 18.87 15.28 -23.32
N GLY A 51 19.76 16.28 -23.34
CA GLY A 51 20.13 17.06 -22.15
C GLY A 51 18.91 17.72 -21.50
N TYR A 52 18.01 18.32 -22.28
CA TYR A 52 16.77 18.90 -21.76
C TYR A 52 15.82 17.86 -21.15
N ILE A 53 15.73 16.67 -21.74
CA ILE A 53 14.91 15.58 -21.20
C ILE A 53 15.48 15.12 -19.85
N ILE A 54 16.79 14.96 -19.73
CA ILE A 54 17.46 14.63 -18.46
C ILE A 54 17.18 15.70 -17.40
N MET A 55 17.22 16.98 -17.75
CA MET A 55 16.85 18.08 -16.85
C MET A 55 15.38 18.04 -16.43
N ALA A 56 14.46 17.69 -17.33
CA ALA A 56 13.06 17.53 -17.00
C ALA A 56 12.82 16.37 -16.02
N VAL A 57 13.54 15.25 -16.19
CA VAL A 57 13.53 14.12 -15.24
C VAL A 57 14.07 14.55 -13.88
N LEU A 58 15.17 15.31 -13.83
CA LEU A 58 15.70 15.87 -12.57
C LEU A 58 14.68 16.77 -11.89
N ALA A 59 14.08 17.71 -12.62
CA ALA A 59 13.10 18.64 -12.08
C ALA A 59 11.86 17.91 -11.52
N LEU A 60 11.36 16.90 -12.24
CA LEU A 60 10.25 16.07 -11.80
C LEU A 60 10.61 15.24 -10.56
N GLY A 61 11.79 14.61 -10.55
CA GLY A 61 12.27 13.82 -9.42
C GLY A 61 12.45 14.68 -8.17
N LEU A 62 13.10 15.84 -8.29
CA LEU A 62 13.25 16.80 -7.20
C LEU A 62 11.90 17.32 -6.70
N PHE A 63 10.94 17.60 -7.59
CA PHE A 63 9.60 18.01 -7.19
C PHE A 63 8.90 16.95 -6.33
N LEU A 64 8.96 15.68 -6.74
CA LEU A 64 8.40 14.57 -5.97
C LEU A 64 9.08 14.47 -4.60
N ILE A 65 10.42 14.46 -4.58
CA ILE A 65 11.23 14.41 -3.34
C ILE A 65 10.83 15.54 -2.38
N LEU A 66 10.73 16.76 -2.89
CA LEU A 66 10.40 17.93 -2.08
C LEU A 66 8.96 17.85 -1.55
N PHE A 67 8.01 17.46 -2.39
CA PHE A 67 6.62 17.28 -1.99
C PHE A 67 6.48 16.23 -0.86
N LYS A 68 7.13 15.08 -1.00
CA LYS A 68 7.10 14.04 0.04
C LYS A 68 7.87 14.46 1.30
N GLY A 69 9.00 15.16 1.14
CA GLY A 69 9.78 15.72 2.24
C GLY A 69 8.99 16.73 3.07
N ILE A 70 8.25 17.63 2.43
CA ILE A 70 7.37 18.59 3.11
C ILE A 70 6.24 17.86 3.86
N ASN A 71 5.59 16.87 3.23
CA ASN A 71 4.53 16.09 3.89
C ASN A 71 5.05 15.37 5.15
N LEU A 72 6.24 14.76 5.08
CA LEU A 72 6.88 14.13 6.23
C LEU A 72 7.30 15.16 7.30
N TYR A 73 7.74 16.34 6.89
CA TYR A 73 8.10 17.41 7.82
C TYR A 73 6.87 17.94 8.59
N ILE A 74 5.75 18.15 7.91
CA ILE A 74 4.48 18.54 8.53
C ILE A 74 3.98 17.43 9.47
N ASP A 75 4.01 16.17 9.04
CA ASP A 75 3.66 15.02 9.87
C ASP A 75 4.50 14.95 11.15
N LYS A 76 5.82 15.15 11.02
CA LYS A 76 6.75 15.20 12.15
C LYS A 76 6.43 16.35 13.12
N ARG A 77 6.08 17.53 12.60
CA ARG A 77 5.74 18.70 13.43
C ARG A 77 4.44 18.48 14.19
N ASN A 78 3.38 18.04 13.50
CA ASN A 78 2.04 17.92 14.09
C ASN A 78 1.94 16.82 15.14
N SER A 79 2.73 15.76 15.01
CA SER A 79 2.75 14.62 15.96
C SER A 79 3.73 14.77 17.12
N ARG A 80 4.48 15.88 17.18
CA ARG A 80 5.55 16.06 18.16
C ARG A 80 5.00 16.02 19.59
N SER A 81 3.81 16.58 19.82
CA SER A 81 3.11 16.52 21.11
C SER A 81 2.73 15.08 21.46
N LEU A 82 2.14 14.34 20.51
CA LEU A 82 1.70 12.96 20.71
C LEU A 82 2.85 11.99 21.00
N ILE A 83 3.94 12.09 20.25
CA ILE A 83 5.10 11.20 20.42
C ILE A 83 5.92 11.58 21.65
N GLY A 84 5.99 12.88 21.99
CA GLY A 84 6.72 13.38 23.15
C GLY A 84 5.98 13.22 24.48
N ALA A 85 4.66 13.09 24.48
CA ALA A 85 3.88 12.84 25.68
C ALA A 85 4.19 11.44 26.23
N GLY A 86 4.52 11.29 27.51
CA GLY A 86 4.56 9.98 28.15
C GLY A 86 3.12 9.51 28.42
N PHE A 87 2.78 8.27 28.06
CA PHE A 87 1.46 7.71 28.37
C PHE A 87 1.41 7.08 29.77
N ALA A 88 2.57 6.84 30.39
CA ALA A 88 2.64 6.35 31.77
C ALA A 88 1.90 7.29 32.74
N GLY A 89 0.80 6.80 33.32
CA GLY A 89 -0.06 7.54 34.25
C GLY A 89 -1.15 8.42 33.59
N MET A 90 -1.26 8.41 32.26
CA MET A 90 -2.30 9.16 31.55
C MET A 90 -3.59 8.35 31.42
N SER A 91 -4.73 8.99 31.64
CA SER A 91 -6.03 8.34 31.44
C SER A 91 -6.33 8.13 29.96
N LEU A 92 -7.04 7.05 29.64
CA LEU A 92 -7.41 6.71 28.26
C LEU A 92 -8.16 7.87 27.52
N PRO A 93 -9.05 8.66 28.17
CA PRO A 93 -9.66 9.84 27.54
C PRO A 93 -8.65 10.93 27.17
N ALA A 94 -7.61 11.16 27.97
CA ALA A 94 -6.58 12.17 27.69
C ALA A 94 -5.72 11.75 26.48
N ILE A 95 -5.39 10.46 26.36
CA ILE A 95 -4.68 9.92 25.19
C ILE A 95 -5.51 10.11 23.90
N MET A 96 -6.83 9.93 23.98
CA MET A 96 -7.71 10.16 22.83
C MET A 96 -7.72 11.61 22.38
N GLU A 97 -7.69 12.56 23.32
CA GLU A 97 -7.68 13.98 22.96
C GLU A 97 -6.38 14.36 22.25
N LEU A 98 -5.23 13.93 22.77
CA LEU A 98 -3.93 14.07 22.10
C LEU A 98 -3.90 13.41 20.70
N THR A 99 -4.56 12.26 20.57
CA THR A 99 -4.67 11.54 19.30
C THR A 99 -5.55 12.30 18.31
N ARG A 100 -6.64 12.95 18.77
CA ARG A 100 -7.52 13.79 17.94
C ARG A 100 -6.83 15.04 17.44
N GLU A 101 -6.05 15.71 18.29
CA GLU A 101 -5.23 16.86 17.88
C GLU A 101 -4.22 16.49 16.77
N SER A 102 -3.76 15.23 16.76
CA SER A 102 -2.80 14.69 15.80
C SER A 102 -3.41 13.82 14.70
N ALA A 103 -4.73 13.88 14.46
CA ALA A 103 -5.46 12.93 13.60
C ALA A 103 -5.02 12.89 12.13
N GLN A 104 -4.33 13.92 11.63
CA GLN A 104 -3.81 13.93 10.26
C GLN A 104 -2.42 13.30 10.12
N THR A 105 -1.82 12.87 11.22
CA THR A 105 -0.48 12.30 11.23
C THR A 105 -0.52 10.78 11.16
N ILE A 106 0.57 10.16 10.69
CA ILE A 106 0.75 8.70 10.69
C ILE A 106 0.54 8.18 12.12
N ALA A 107 1.21 8.81 13.10
CA ALA A 107 1.09 8.47 14.52
C ALA A 107 -0.36 8.54 15.03
N GLY A 108 -1.04 9.67 14.79
CA GLY A 108 -2.41 9.87 15.26
C GLY A 108 -3.40 8.89 14.63
N ASN A 109 -3.26 8.61 13.34
CA ASN A 109 -4.11 7.62 12.67
C ASN A 109 -3.87 6.20 13.19
N THR A 110 -2.60 5.79 13.36
CA THR A 110 -2.27 4.47 13.93
C THR A 110 -2.85 4.31 15.34
N LEU A 111 -2.62 5.29 16.21
CA LEU A 111 -3.10 5.22 17.59
C LEU A 111 -4.62 5.27 17.67
N ARG A 112 -5.28 6.09 16.85
CA ARG A 112 -6.75 6.14 16.79
C ARG A 112 -7.33 4.81 16.36
N HIS A 113 -6.81 4.23 15.28
CA HIS A 113 -7.22 2.92 14.78
C HIS A 113 -7.10 1.85 15.88
N LEU A 114 -5.99 1.91 16.61
CA LEU A 114 -5.70 0.97 17.68
C LEU A 114 -6.65 1.12 18.89
N ILE A 115 -7.01 2.35 19.25
CA ILE A 115 -8.00 2.65 20.31
C ILE A 115 -9.41 2.22 19.89
N GLU A 116 -9.79 2.47 18.63
CA GLU A 116 -11.09 2.07 18.08
C GLU A 116 -11.22 0.54 18.03
N PHE A 117 -10.16 -0.15 17.62
CA PHE A 117 -10.11 -1.62 17.66
C PHE A 117 -10.27 -2.18 19.08
N HIS A 118 -9.59 -1.59 20.07
CA HIS A 118 -9.74 -2.00 21.47
C HIS A 118 -11.18 -1.78 21.99
N ARG A 119 -11.79 -0.64 21.64
CA ARG A 119 -13.18 -0.32 22.01
C ARG A 119 -14.21 -1.23 21.37
N ALA A 120 -13.93 -1.76 20.18
CA ALA A 120 -14.78 -2.74 19.51
C ALA A 120 -14.71 -4.15 20.14
N GLY A 121 -14.01 -4.32 21.27
CA GLY A 121 -13.84 -5.60 21.96
C GLY A 121 -12.60 -6.38 21.53
N GLY A 122 -11.67 -5.73 20.81
CA GLY A 122 -10.37 -6.31 20.45
C GLY A 122 -9.48 -6.53 21.68
N HIS A 123 -9.02 -7.77 21.87
CA HIS A 123 -8.06 -8.09 22.93
C HIS A 123 -6.74 -7.39 22.69
N ALA A 124 -6.08 -6.97 23.77
CA ALA A 124 -4.83 -6.24 23.67
C ALA A 124 -3.68 -7.10 23.09
N GLU A 125 -3.80 -8.43 23.12
CA GLU A 125 -2.89 -9.34 22.43
C GLU A 125 -3.04 -9.27 20.89
N SER A 126 -4.26 -9.08 20.39
CA SER A 126 -4.56 -8.91 18.95
C SER A 126 -4.15 -7.53 18.41
N MET A 127 -3.96 -6.54 19.29
CA MET A 127 -3.53 -5.18 18.91
C MET A 127 -2.16 -5.13 18.24
N HIS A 128 -1.23 -6.03 18.59
CA HIS A 128 0.09 -6.07 17.93
C HIS A 128 -0.02 -6.53 16.48
N ASN A 129 -0.85 -7.53 16.20
CA ASN A 129 -1.10 -7.98 14.83
C ASN A 129 -1.74 -6.86 13.99
N GLU A 130 -2.65 -6.10 14.60
CA GLU A 130 -3.28 -4.95 13.97
C GLU A 130 -2.27 -3.81 13.72
N LEU A 131 -1.34 -3.58 14.65
CA LEU A 131 -0.24 -2.61 14.48
C LEU A 131 0.68 -3.02 13.33
N VAL A 132 1.11 -4.28 13.27
CA VAL A 132 1.95 -4.80 12.17
C VAL A 132 1.24 -4.61 10.83
N PHE A 133 -0.04 -4.97 10.74
CA PHE A 133 -0.83 -4.76 9.52
C PHE A 133 -0.89 -3.29 9.09
N TYR A 134 -1.07 -2.37 10.04
CA TYR A 134 -1.10 -0.94 9.75
C TYR A 134 0.26 -0.43 9.26
N VAL A 135 1.35 -0.85 9.89
CA VAL A 135 2.72 -0.50 9.48
C VAL A 135 3.02 -1.02 8.08
N ASP A 136 2.61 -2.25 7.77
CA ASP A 136 2.76 -2.84 6.44
C ASP A 136 1.98 -2.05 5.38
N GLN A 137 0.75 -1.61 5.71
CA GLN A 137 -0.05 -0.77 4.82
C GLN A 137 0.62 0.58 4.54
N GLU A 138 1.21 1.21 5.55
CA GLU A 138 1.94 2.48 5.37
C GLU A 138 3.24 2.28 4.58
N ASN A 139 3.96 1.18 4.80
CA ASN A 139 5.10 0.79 3.98
C ASN A 139 4.69 0.62 2.51
N GLU A 140 3.61 -0.10 2.22
CA GLU A 140 3.10 -0.33 0.85
C GLU A 140 2.76 0.98 0.12
N LYS A 141 2.13 1.94 0.82
CA LYS A 141 1.87 3.30 0.29
C LYS A 141 3.18 4.04 -0.03
N PHE A 142 4.19 3.89 0.81
CA PHE A 142 5.49 4.53 0.59
C PHE A 142 6.29 3.85 -0.53
N GLU A 143 6.25 2.53 -0.63
CA GLU A 143 6.92 1.75 -1.68
C GLU A 143 6.39 2.11 -3.08
N THR A 144 5.08 2.35 -3.21
CA THR A 144 4.51 2.85 -4.47
C THR A 144 5.17 4.18 -4.90
N TYR A 145 5.39 5.10 -3.96
CA TYR A 145 6.07 6.36 -4.22
C TYR A 145 7.56 6.17 -4.50
N ARG A 146 8.23 5.31 -3.74
CA ARG A 146 9.66 4.96 -3.92
C ARG A 146 9.90 4.35 -5.30
N SER A 147 9.01 3.46 -5.76
CA SER A 147 9.07 2.84 -7.08
C SER A 147 9.09 3.87 -8.21
N TRP A 148 8.26 4.93 -8.13
CA TRP A 148 8.29 6.03 -9.09
C TRP A 148 9.61 6.81 -9.08
N LEU A 149 10.20 7.06 -7.91
CA LEU A 149 11.50 7.72 -7.82
C LEU A 149 12.63 6.85 -8.38
N ASN A 150 12.61 5.55 -8.11
CA ASN A 150 13.56 4.60 -8.68
C ASN A 150 13.46 4.60 -10.20
N PHE A 151 12.24 4.53 -10.74
CA PHE A 151 12.02 4.60 -12.18
C PHE A 151 12.61 5.88 -12.81
N LEU A 152 12.42 7.05 -12.19
CA LEU A 152 13.00 8.30 -12.68
C LEU A 152 14.53 8.30 -12.61
N SER A 153 15.10 7.78 -11.52
CA SER A 153 16.54 7.64 -11.33
C SER A 153 17.17 6.72 -12.38
N ASP A 154 16.57 5.56 -12.61
CA ASP A 154 17.05 4.57 -13.59
C ASP A 154 16.88 5.11 -15.01
N SER A 155 15.76 5.78 -15.29
CA SER A 155 15.51 6.44 -16.56
C SER A 155 16.54 7.54 -16.85
N ALA A 156 16.94 8.34 -15.85
CA ALA A 156 17.98 9.36 -16.04
C ALA A 156 19.33 8.76 -16.45
N GLY A 157 19.73 7.64 -15.83
CA GLY A 157 20.94 6.91 -16.21
C GLY A 157 20.84 6.35 -17.63
N ALA A 158 19.72 5.72 -17.97
CA ALA A 158 19.47 5.20 -19.32
C ALA A 158 19.44 6.31 -20.39
N LEU A 159 18.89 7.49 -20.08
CA LEU A 159 18.92 8.66 -20.96
C LEU A 159 20.35 9.19 -21.19
N GLY A 160 21.23 9.09 -20.20
CA GLY A 160 22.65 9.39 -20.37
C GLY A 160 23.32 8.46 -21.39
N LEU A 161 23.03 7.15 -21.30
CA LEU A 161 23.50 6.17 -22.28
C LEU A 161 22.93 6.43 -23.68
N LEU A 162 21.64 6.76 -23.78
CA LEU A 162 20.99 7.18 -25.03
C LEU A 162 21.71 8.40 -25.65
N GLY A 163 22.17 9.32 -24.82
CA GLY A 163 22.99 10.48 -25.22
C GLY A 163 24.27 10.08 -25.95
N THR A 164 24.95 9.01 -25.53
CA THR A 164 26.15 8.52 -26.24
C THR A 164 25.83 8.02 -27.63
N VAL A 165 24.82 7.17 -27.74
CA VAL A 165 24.38 6.59 -29.00
C VAL A 165 23.97 7.69 -29.96
N TRP A 166 23.28 8.72 -29.46
CA TRP A 166 22.89 9.87 -30.25
C TRP A 166 24.07 10.72 -30.71
N GLY A 167 25.05 11.02 -29.84
CA GLY A 167 26.24 11.78 -30.21
C GLY A 167 27.12 11.06 -31.24
N VAL A 168 27.26 9.74 -31.10
CA VAL A 168 27.93 8.89 -32.10
C VAL A 168 27.14 8.88 -33.41
N PHE A 169 25.82 8.74 -33.35
CA PHE A 169 24.98 8.79 -34.54
C PHE A 169 25.13 10.13 -35.30
N LEU A 170 25.09 11.26 -34.60
CA LEU A 170 25.30 12.59 -35.20
C LEU A 170 26.67 12.73 -35.87
N THR A 171 27.69 12.07 -35.33
CA THR A 171 29.04 12.07 -35.88
C THR A 171 29.09 11.43 -37.28
N PHE A 172 28.33 10.35 -37.50
CA PHE A 172 28.43 9.53 -38.71
C PHE A 172 27.25 9.69 -39.69
N PHE A 173 26.13 10.27 -39.27
CA PHE A 173 24.90 10.35 -40.07
C PHE A 173 25.08 11.05 -41.44
N GLY A 174 26.04 11.98 -41.54
CA GLY A 174 26.32 12.73 -42.77
C GLY A 174 27.36 12.13 -43.71
N GLY A 175 27.99 10.99 -43.37
CA GLY A 175 28.99 10.31 -44.21
C GLY A 175 30.34 11.02 -44.39
N ASN A 176 30.47 12.28 -43.98
CA ASN A 176 31.70 13.07 -44.08
C ASN A 176 32.50 13.03 -42.77
N LEU A 177 33.77 12.64 -42.85
CA LEU A 177 34.68 12.51 -41.71
C LEU A 177 35.44 13.81 -41.39
N ASP A 178 34.70 14.92 -41.25
CA ASP A 178 35.30 16.18 -40.82
C ASP A 178 35.76 16.06 -39.36
N SER A 179 37.06 16.31 -39.08
CA SER A 179 37.63 16.14 -37.74
C SER A 179 36.91 16.96 -36.67
N GLU A 180 36.40 18.15 -37.03
CA GLU A 180 35.64 19.01 -36.13
C GLU A 180 34.27 18.43 -35.76
N LYS A 181 33.54 17.85 -36.71
CA LYS A 181 32.25 17.20 -36.44
C LYS A 181 32.40 15.99 -35.54
N ILE A 182 33.45 15.20 -35.78
CA ILE A 182 33.78 14.04 -34.94
C ILE A 182 34.06 14.48 -33.51
N LEU A 183 34.89 15.51 -33.32
CA LEU A 183 35.20 16.03 -31.98
C LEU A 183 33.94 16.56 -31.27
N ASN A 184 33.07 17.29 -31.97
CA ASN A 184 31.84 17.83 -31.41
C ASN A 184 30.85 16.73 -31.02
N GLY A 185 30.61 15.74 -31.88
CA GLY A 185 29.68 14.64 -31.59
C GLY A 185 30.14 13.75 -30.43
N MET A 186 31.44 13.48 -30.33
CA MET A 186 32.03 12.80 -29.16
C MET A 186 31.91 13.63 -27.88
N GLY A 187 32.11 14.95 -27.95
CA GLY A 187 31.93 15.85 -26.80
C GLY A 187 30.50 15.83 -26.25
N ILE A 188 29.51 15.89 -27.13
CA ILE A 188 28.08 15.81 -26.78
C ILE A 188 27.77 14.46 -26.10
N ALA A 189 28.29 13.35 -26.64
CA ALA A 189 28.12 12.01 -26.07
C ALA A 189 28.66 11.92 -24.63
N LEU A 190 29.86 12.45 -24.38
CA LEU A 190 30.48 12.40 -23.05
C LEU A 190 29.72 13.26 -22.02
N ILE A 191 29.34 14.48 -22.40
CA ILE A 191 28.64 15.39 -21.49
C ILE A 191 27.24 14.86 -21.13
N THR A 192 26.49 14.33 -22.11
CA THR A 192 25.16 13.75 -21.86
C THR A 192 25.21 12.53 -20.94
N THR A 193 26.25 11.69 -21.07
CA THR A 193 26.48 10.55 -20.17
C THR A 193 26.75 11.01 -18.75
N LEU A 194 27.67 11.97 -18.59
CA LEU A 194 28.02 12.51 -17.29
C LEU A 194 26.78 13.12 -16.62
N LEU A 195 25.99 13.87 -17.38
CA LEU A 195 24.75 14.48 -16.90
C LEU A 195 23.75 13.42 -16.40
N GLY A 196 23.48 12.38 -17.21
CA GLY A 196 22.55 11.32 -16.85
C GLY A 196 22.98 10.55 -15.59
N LEU A 197 24.28 10.25 -15.47
CA LEU A 197 24.85 9.59 -14.28
C LEU A 197 24.74 10.45 -13.03
N VAL A 198 25.08 11.75 -13.13
CA VAL A 198 24.98 12.67 -11.99
C VAL A 198 23.53 12.81 -11.54
N VAL A 199 22.58 12.99 -12.47
CA VAL A 199 21.15 13.08 -12.12
C VAL A 199 20.65 11.81 -11.45
N SER A 200 20.98 10.64 -12.00
CA SER A 200 20.61 9.34 -11.43
C SER A 200 21.13 9.20 -10.00
N LEU A 201 22.41 9.50 -9.77
CA LEU A 201 23.03 9.40 -8.45
C LEU A 201 22.38 10.36 -7.44
N VAL A 202 22.13 11.61 -7.84
CA VAL A 202 21.49 12.61 -6.98
C VAL A 202 20.09 12.19 -6.59
N LEU A 203 19.26 11.75 -7.54
CA LEU A 203 17.89 11.28 -7.26
C LEU A 203 17.90 10.06 -6.33
N ASN A 204 18.79 9.10 -6.56
CA ASN A 204 18.91 7.91 -5.71
C ASN A 204 19.36 8.25 -4.28
N LEU A 205 20.31 9.18 -4.12
CA LEU A 205 20.75 9.67 -2.81
C LEU A 205 19.59 10.27 -2.02
N PHE A 206 18.85 11.20 -2.62
CA PHE A 206 17.70 11.82 -1.95
C PHE A 206 16.58 10.83 -1.65
N ASN A 207 16.29 9.91 -2.57
CA ASN A 207 15.33 8.83 -2.35
C ASN A 207 15.70 7.98 -1.13
N THR A 208 16.97 7.58 -1.02
CA THR A 208 17.50 6.81 0.11
C THR A 208 17.36 7.57 1.43
N GLN A 209 17.64 8.89 1.45
CA GLN A 209 17.49 9.71 2.65
C GLN A 209 16.03 9.84 3.10
N ILE A 210 15.12 10.09 2.15
CA ILE A 210 13.68 10.22 2.46
C ILE A 210 13.11 8.91 3.00
N TYR A 211 13.55 7.77 2.46
CA TYR A 211 13.20 6.46 3.00
C TYR A 211 13.73 6.25 4.42
N GLY A 212 14.99 6.62 4.69
CA GLY A 212 15.55 6.53 6.04
C GLY A 212 14.79 7.39 7.06
N ILE A 213 14.36 8.59 6.68
CA ILE A 213 13.52 9.45 7.53
C ILE A 213 12.17 8.81 7.78
N PHE A 214 11.55 8.22 6.76
CA PHE A 214 10.26 7.53 6.87
C PHE A 214 10.35 6.28 7.76
N GLN A 215 11.40 5.47 7.65
CA GLN A 215 11.56 4.29 8.50
C GLN A 215 11.75 4.65 9.98
N ARG A 216 12.63 5.61 10.28
CA ARG A 216 12.78 6.16 11.65
C ARG A 216 11.45 6.68 12.20
N ARG A 217 10.61 7.22 11.30
CA ARG A 217 9.30 7.73 11.65
C ARG A 217 8.33 6.60 12.01
N LEU A 218 8.25 5.55 11.18
CA LEU A 218 7.47 4.36 11.49
C LEU A 218 7.90 3.72 12.81
N GLU A 219 9.20 3.57 13.05
CA GLU A 219 9.71 3.05 14.33
C GLU A 219 9.23 3.86 15.54
N MET A 220 9.22 5.19 15.45
CA MET A 220 8.69 6.04 16.53
C MET A 220 7.20 5.80 16.75
N VAL A 221 6.43 5.63 15.68
CA VAL A 221 4.99 5.33 15.76
C VAL A 221 4.77 3.95 16.38
N THR A 222 5.49 2.93 15.94
CA THR A 222 5.42 1.56 16.47
C THR A 222 5.74 1.53 17.96
N ARG A 223 6.86 2.16 18.38
CA ARG A 223 7.22 2.27 19.81
C ARG A 223 6.09 2.91 20.62
N LYS A 224 5.46 3.94 20.07
CA LYS A 224 4.38 4.66 20.76
C LYS A 224 3.07 3.87 20.82
N ALA A 225 2.78 3.09 19.78
CA ALA A 225 1.66 2.16 19.76
C ALA A 225 1.85 0.98 20.73
N ASP A 226 3.08 0.47 20.86
CA ASP A 226 3.42 -0.56 21.85
C ASP A 226 3.25 -0.04 23.29
N GLU A 227 3.66 1.21 23.57
CA GLU A 227 3.42 1.85 24.88
C GLU A 227 1.91 1.91 25.20
N LEU A 228 1.08 2.30 24.23
CA LEU A 228 -0.38 2.31 24.37
C LEU A 228 -0.94 0.91 24.62
N ARG A 229 -0.47 -0.10 23.87
CA ARG A 229 -0.85 -1.51 24.06
C ARG A 229 -0.52 -2.00 25.47
N LEU A 230 0.67 -1.69 25.99
CA LEU A 230 1.09 -2.09 27.34
C LEU A 230 0.20 -1.48 28.43
N ILE A 231 -0.16 -0.21 28.29
CA ILE A 231 -1.06 0.45 29.26
C ILE A 231 -2.44 -0.19 29.22
N LEU A 232 -2.95 -0.51 28.03
CA LEU A 232 -4.22 -1.20 27.89
C LEU A 232 -4.19 -2.61 28.48
N LEU A 233 -3.07 -3.34 28.35
CA LEU A 233 -2.84 -4.65 29.00
C LEU A 233 -2.85 -4.55 30.54
N GLN A 234 -2.19 -3.54 31.10
CA GLN A 234 -2.15 -3.33 32.55
C GLN A 234 -3.55 -3.02 33.10
N HIS A 235 -4.36 -2.25 32.37
CA HIS A 235 -5.75 -1.96 32.75
C HIS A 235 -6.73 -3.11 32.46
N SER A 236 -6.30 -4.17 31.75
CA SER A 236 -7.13 -5.35 31.44
C SER A 236 -6.75 -6.62 32.22
N THR A 237 -5.84 -6.51 33.19
CA THR A 237 -5.58 -7.59 34.18
C THR A 237 -6.81 -7.74 35.10
N PRO A 238 -7.37 -8.96 35.28
CA PRO A 238 -8.78 -9.15 35.60
C PRO A 238 -9.14 -8.72 37.01
N ALA A 239 -10.30 -8.09 37.16
CA ALA A 239 -11.07 -8.21 38.38
C ALA A 239 -11.25 -9.71 38.67
N ALA A 240 -10.76 -10.15 39.83
CA ALA A 240 -10.96 -11.49 40.34
C ALA A 240 -12.43 -11.91 40.19
N PRO A 241 -12.73 -13.19 39.92
CA PRO A 241 -14.10 -13.67 39.83
C PRO A 241 -14.85 -13.20 41.07
N ALA A 242 -15.89 -12.39 40.85
CA ALA A 242 -16.73 -11.85 41.90
C ALA A 242 -17.08 -12.97 42.87
N GLU A 243 -16.49 -12.86 44.05
CA GLU A 243 -16.66 -13.73 45.19
C GLU A 243 -18.16 -13.95 45.38
N ALA A 244 -18.59 -15.19 45.17
CA ALA A 244 -19.98 -15.57 45.35
C ALA A 244 -20.34 -15.33 46.82
N ALA A 245 -21.00 -14.19 47.07
CA ALA A 245 -21.49 -13.84 48.39
C ALA A 245 -22.38 -14.98 48.93
N PRO A 246 -22.26 -15.33 50.22
CA PRO A 246 -22.98 -16.47 50.78
C PRO A 246 -24.49 -16.23 50.72
N ARG A 247 -25.23 -17.12 50.03
CA ARG A 247 -26.70 -17.14 50.10
C ARG A 247 -27.10 -17.50 51.54
N ALA A 248 -27.51 -16.49 52.30
CA ALA A 248 -28.25 -16.69 53.53
C ALA A 248 -29.60 -17.37 53.22
N ALA A 249 -29.91 -18.40 53.99
CA ALA A 249 -31.13 -19.17 53.91
C ALA A 249 -32.34 -18.33 54.35
N GLU A 250 -33.43 -18.38 53.59
CA GLU A 250 -34.75 -17.92 54.02
C GLU A 250 -35.80 -19.01 53.72
N PRO A 251 -36.73 -19.30 54.65
CA PRO A 251 -37.42 -20.58 54.72
C PRO A 251 -38.68 -20.68 53.84
N ALA A 252 -39.08 -21.92 53.61
CA ALA A 252 -40.21 -22.32 52.80
C ALA A 252 -41.57 -21.74 53.27
N SER A 253 -42.36 -21.27 52.31
CA SER A 253 -43.83 -21.19 52.42
C SER A 253 -44.49 -21.30 51.04
N PRO A 254 -45.77 -21.70 50.98
CA PRO A 254 -46.25 -22.70 50.04
C PRO A 254 -46.87 -22.11 48.76
N ALA A 255 -46.95 -22.95 47.72
CA ALA A 255 -47.62 -22.66 46.45
C ALA A 255 -49.07 -22.19 46.66
N PRO A 256 -49.51 -21.14 45.94
CA PRO A 256 -50.39 -21.33 44.77
C PRO A 256 -50.30 -20.16 43.73
N PRO A 257 -51.20 -20.05 42.74
CA PRO A 257 -51.52 -20.93 41.63
C PRO A 257 -51.07 -20.34 40.27
N ALA A 258 -51.29 -21.09 39.19
CA ALA A 258 -50.88 -20.80 37.81
C ALA A 258 -51.25 -19.39 37.31
N LYS A 259 -50.25 -18.69 36.74
CA LYS A 259 -50.43 -17.44 35.97
C LYS A 259 -50.91 -17.73 34.54
N PRO A 260 -51.94 -17.02 34.04
CA PRO A 260 -52.27 -16.94 32.60
C PRO A 260 -51.16 -16.25 31.78
N PRO A 261 -51.09 -16.47 30.45
CA PRO A 261 -49.89 -16.28 29.65
C PRO A 261 -49.53 -14.80 29.46
N ALA A 262 -48.25 -14.49 29.68
CA ALA A 262 -47.65 -13.21 29.35
C ALA A 262 -47.62 -13.01 27.83
N ALA A 263 -47.85 -11.76 27.42
CA ALA A 263 -47.82 -11.30 26.03
C ALA A 263 -46.52 -11.68 25.30
N PRO A 264 -46.54 -11.86 23.96
CA PRO A 264 -45.39 -12.32 23.21
C PRO A 264 -44.28 -11.27 23.26
N VAL A 265 -43.12 -11.64 23.80
CA VAL A 265 -41.88 -10.94 23.51
C VAL A 265 -41.60 -11.16 22.03
N GLU A 266 -41.80 -10.13 21.23
CA GLU A 266 -41.49 -10.12 19.80
C GLU A 266 -40.01 -10.44 19.61
N SER A 267 -39.71 -11.67 19.19
CA SER A 267 -38.37 -12.17 18.91
C SER A 267 -37.81 -11.49 17.67
N ARG A 268 -37.13 -10.35 17.83
CA ARG A 268 -36.35 -9.77 16.73
C ARG A 268 -35.15 -10.68 16.40
N PRO A 269 -34.93 -11.02 15.12
CA PRO A 269 -33.90 -11.97 14.73
C PRO A 269 -32.48 -11.42 14.97
N PRO A 270 -31.49 -12.29 15.27
CA PRO A 270 -30.10 -11.91 15.48
C PRO A 270 -29.44 -11.34 14.21
N ARG A 271 -28.47 -10.43 14.38
CA ARG A 271 -27.79 -9.71 13.28
C ARG A 271 -26.30 -10.06 13.21
N LEU A 272 -25.71 -9.87 12.03
CA LEU A 272 -24.32 -10.22 11.72
C LEU A 272 -23.60 -8.97 11.18
N SER A 273 -22.46 -8.61 11.76
CA SER A 273 -21.66 -7.45 11.35
C SER A 273 -20.33 -7.87 10.75
N ILE A 274 -19.92 -7.24 9.64
CA ILE A 274 -18.62 -7.45 9.01
C ILE A 274 -17.63 -6.43 9.59
N LEU A 275 -16.59 -6.92 10.27
CA LEU A 275 -15.59 -6.09 10.96
C LEU A 275 -14.39 -5.73 10.07
N GLY A 276 -14.16 -6.47 8.97
CA GLY A 276 -13.04 -6.18 8.06
C GLY A 276 -13.02 -7.08 6.82
N VAL A 277 -12.61 -6.48 5.70
CA VAL A 277 -12.44 -7.10 4.37
C VAL A 277 -11.13 -6.56 3.76
N PRO A 278 -10.29 -7.38 3.10
CA PRO A 278 -9.04 -6.92 2.51
C PRO A 278 -9.28 -5.91 1.38
N ALA A 279 -8.66 -4.74 1.49
CA ALA A 279 -8.86 -3.61 0.57
C ALA A 279 -8.36 -3.84 -0.86
N ARG A 280 -7.42 -4.79 -1.07
CA ARG A 280 -6.78 -5.04 -2.38
C ARG A 280 -7.32 -6.26 -3.13
N GLY A 281 -8.33 -6.97 -2.59
CA GLY A 281 -8.72 -8.26 -3.13
C GLY A 281 -7.69 -9.37 -2.82
N LEU A 282 -7.70 -10.45 -3.58
CA LEU A 282 -6.81 -11.63 -3.44
C LEU A 282 -6.10 -11.90 -4.76
N ALA A 283 -4.85 -12.36 -4.78
CA ALA A 283 -4.25 -12.90 -6.00
C ALA A 283 -4.74 -14.33 -6.28
N ALA A 284 -4.71 -14.76 -7.55
CA ALA A 284 -5.06 -16.13 -7.92
C ALA A 284 -4.12 -17.13 -7.22
N GLY A 285 -4.69 -18.10 -6.51
CA GLY A 285 -3.97 -19.09 -5.69
C GLY A 285 -3.58 -18.63 -4.27
N GLU A 286 -3.70 -17.34 -3.95
CA GLU A 286 -3.30 -16.79 -2.64
C GLU A 286 -4.30 -17.18 -1.54
N MET A 287 -3.82 -17.87 -0.50
CA MET A 287 -4.55 -18.16 0.74
C MET A 287 -4.33 -17.04 1.75
N LYS A 288 -5.39 -16.34 2.16
CA LYS A 288 -5.31 -15.35 3.23
C LYS A 288 -6.12 -15.79 4.44
N LYS A 289 -5.41 -16.16 5.51
CA LYS A 289 -6.02 -16.58 6.78
C LYS A 289 -6.69 -15.39 7.48
N GLY A 290 -7.90 -15.58 7.97
CA GLY A 290 -8.72 -14.57 8.64
C GLY A 290 -9.09 -13.37 7.76
N ALA A 291 -9.21 -13.58 6.45
CA ALA A 291 -9.48 -12.52 5.48
C ALA A 291 -10.80 -11.78 5.75
N ILE A 292 -11.82 -12.47 6.26
CA ILE A 292 -13.09 -11.85 6.66
C ILE A 292 -13.32 -12.09 8.14
N ARG A 293 -13.53 -11.02 8.90
CA ARG A 293 -13.86 -11.06 10.33
C ARG A 293 -15.33 -10.72 10.54
N LEU A 294 -16.06 -11.62 11.19
CA LEU A 294 -17.51 -11.52 11.40
C LEU A 294 -17.83 -11.52 12.88
N GLN A 295 -18.85 -10.78 13.28
CA GLN A 295 -19.38 -10.81 14.63
C GLN A 295 -20.89 -11.01 14.63
N ALA A 296 -21.35 -12.09 15.26
CA ALA A 296 -22.76 -12.34 15.51
C ALA A 296 -23.18 -11.67 16.82
N HIS A 297 -24.22 -10.84 16.78
CA HIS A 297 -24.74 -10.12 17.94
C HIS A 297 -26.27 -10.14 17.98
N GLN A 298 -26.81 -10.17 19.19
CA GLN A 298 -28.23 -9.93 19.44
C GLN A 298 -28.53 -8.43 19.20
N PRO A 299 -29.78 -8.02 18.89
CA PRO A 299 -30.12 -6.60 18.67
C PRO A 299 -29.73 -5.67 19.84
N ASP A 300 -29.53 -6.26 21.02
CA ASP A 300 -29.20 -5.59 22.28
C ASP A 300 -27.67 -5.40 22.45
N GLY A 301 -26.87 -5.82 21.46
CA GLY A 301 -25.41 -5.68 21.42
C GLY A 301 -24.63 -6.81 22.09
N THR A 302 -25.30 -7.80 22.68
CA THR A 302 -24.66 -8.97 23.28
C THR A 302 -24.09 -9.93 22.22
N PRO A 303 -22.81 -10.32 22.32
CA PRO A 303 -22.19 -11.25 21.37
C PRO A 303 -22.77 -12.66 21.52
N LEU A 304 -23.12 -13.28 20.40
CA LEU A 304 -23.74 -14.61 20.38
C LEU A 304 -22.66 -15.68 20.23
N ALA A 305 -22.26 -16.29 21.34
CA ALA A 305 -21.26 -17.35 21.35
C ALA A 305 -21.82 -18.69 20.82
N LYS A 306 -21.00 -19.45 20.09
CA LYS A 306 -21.35 -20.76 19.50
C LYS A 306 -22.46 -20.72 18.44
N ALA A 307 -22.74 -19.57 17.85
CA ALA A 307 -23.61 -19.48 16.69
C ALA A 307 -22.90 -19.95 15.42
N THR A 308 -23.57 -20.77 14.61
CA THR A 308 -23.06 -21.27 13.33
C THR A 308 -23.32 -20.25 12.22
N VAL A 309 -22.26 -19.79 11.54
CA VAL A 309 -22.34 -18.94 10.36
C VAL A 309 -22.06 -19.78 9.13
N ARG A 310 -23.02 -19.83 8.21
CA ARG A 310 -22.87 -20.42 6.88
C ARG A 310 -22.23 -19.39 5.96
N VAL A 311 -21.08 -19.74 5.41
CA VAL A 311 -20.30 -18.92 4.50
C VAL A 311 -20.36 -19.57 3.13
N GLN A 312 -20.92 -18.90 2.13
CA GLN A 312 -21.00 -19.39 0.77
C GLN A 312 -20.23 -18.46 -0.18
N ALA A 313 -19.14 -18.96 -0.75
CA ALA A 313 -18.41 -18.29 -1.81
C ALA A 313 -19.03 -18.60 -3.19
N GLU A 314 -19.14 -17.57 -4.02
CA GLU A 314 -19.57 -17.58 -5.42
C GLU A 314 -18.47 -16.95 -6.29
N GLY A 315 -18.30 -17.46 -7.52
CA GLY A 315 -17.26 -17.01 -8.43
C GLY A 315 -15.89 -17.68 -8.16
N PRO A 316 -14.76 -17.02 -8.46
CA PRO A 316 -13.43 -17.63 -8.38
C PRO A 316 -12.86 -17.62 -6.95
N LEU A 317 -13.67 -17.76 -5.90
CA LEU A 317 -13.22 -17.73 -4.52
C LEU A 317 -13.41 -19.11 -3.87
N GLN A 318 -12.44 -19.53 -3.08
CA GLN A 318 -12.50 -20.75 -2.26
C GLN A 318 -12.46 -20.38 -0.77
N ILE A 319 -13.09 -21.20 0.07
CA ILE A 319 -13.11 -21.03 1.54
C ILE A 319 -12.47 -22.29 2.13
N ASP A 320 -11.46 -22.14 2.99
CA ASP A 320 -10.68 -23.27 3.55
C ASP A 320 -10.18 -24.27 2.50
N GLY A 321 -9.79 -23.78 1.30
CA GLY A 321 -9.33 -24.63 0.19
C GLY A 321 -10.40 -25.53 -0.44
N ARG A 322 -11.69 -25.28 -0.17
CA ARG A 322 -12.82 -26.00 -0.79
C ARG A 322 -13.68 -25.06 -1.64
N ASN A 323 -14.17 -25.58 -2.76
CA ASN A 323 -15.16 -24.92 -3.59
C ASN A 323 -16.54 -25.03 -2.92
N GLY A 324 -17.04 -23.90 -2.43
CA GLY A 324 -18.44 -23.75 -2.06
C GLY A 324 -18.81 -24.32 -0.68
N ARG A 325 -19.19 -23.39 0.19
CA ARG A 325 -19.81 -23.56 1.52
C ARG A 325 -18.87 -24.05 2.62
N ALA A 326 -18.71 -23.23 3.64
CA ALA A 326 -18.11 -23.58 4.92
C ALA A 326 -19.05 -23.18 6.07
N GLU A 327 -18.99 -23.91 7.18
CA GLU A 327 -19.68 -23.55 8.42
C GLU A 327 -18.63 -23.15 9.45
N VAL A 328 -18.68 -21.90 9.90
CA VAL A 328 -17.76 -21.37 10.91
C VAL A 328 -18.55 -21.10 12.19
N VAL A 329 -18.09 -21.68 13.29
CA VAL A 329 -18.70 -21.47 14.61
C VAL A 329 -18.06 -20.27 15.27
N THR A 330 -18.89 -19.36 15.75
CA THR A 330 -18.43 -18.19 16.50
C THR A 330 -17.83 -18.59 17.85
N ASP A 331 -16.74 -17.93 18.22
CA ASP A 331 -16.04 -18.14 19.49
C ASP A 331 -16.85 -17.63 20.70
N LYS A 332 -16.25 -17.65 21.89
CA LYS A 332 -16.88 -17.16 23.14
C LYS A 332 -17.24 -15.67 23.10
N ASN A 333 -16.72 -14.92 22.12
CA ASN A 333 -16.91 -13.48 21.92
C ASN A 333 -17.79 -13.18 20.69
N GLY A 334 -18.44 -14.20 20.11
CA GLY A 334 -19.29 -14.05 18.94
C GLY A 334 -18.53 -13.83 17.62
N LEU A 335 -17.20 -14.02 17.61
CA LEU A 335 -16.34 -13.78 16.46
C LEU A 335 -16.16 -15.05 15.62
N ALA A 336 -16.30 -14.91 14.31
CA ALA A 336 -16.00 -15.94 13.32
C ALA A 336 -14.95 -15.42 12.32
N LEU A 337 -13.87 -16.17 12.17
CA LEU A 337 -12.80 -15.90 11.20
C LEU A 337 -13.03 -16.79 9.98
N VAL A 338 -13.02 -16.19 8.79
CA VAL A 338 -13.16 -16.92 7.53
C VAL A 338 -11.87 -16.78 6.73
N ASP A 339 -11.22 -17.90 6.46
CA ASP A 339 -10.08 -17.98 5.56
C ASP A 339 -10.59 -18.00 4.12
N VAL A 340 -10.03 -17.13 3.27
CA VAL A 340 -10.46 -16.99 1.87
C VAL A 340 -9.25 -17.17 0.96
N GLN A 341 -9.44 -17.97 -0.08
CA GLN A 341 -8.45 -18.20 -1.13
C GLN A 341 -8.94 -17.63 -2.47
N GLY A 342 -8.05 -16.96 -3.19
CA GLY A 342 -8.26 -16.68 -4.60
C GLY A 342 -8.16 -17.98 -5.40
N GLY A 343 -9.18 -18.32 -6.18
CA GLY A 343 -9.15 -19.44 -7.11
C GLY A 343 -8.16 -19.22 -8.26
N GLU A 344 -7.99 -20.23 -9.11
CA GLU A 344 -7.00 -20.21 -10.20
C GLU A 344 -7.35 -19.23 -11.35
N THR A 345 -8.57 -18.70 -11.37
CA THR A 345 -9.05 -17.78 -12.41
C THR A 345 -9.27 -16.38 -11.84
N ALA A 346 -8.82 -15.35 -12.56
CA ALA A 346 -9.07 -13.97 -12.16
C ALA A 346 -10.54 -13.58 -12.40
N GLY A 347 -11.16 -12.83 -11.47
CA GLY A 347 -12.55 -12.44 -11.59
C GLY A 347 -13.14 -11.79 -10.34
N LYS A 348 -14.41 -11.39 -10.41
CA LYS A 348 -15.15 -10.91 -9.24
C LYS A 348 -15.79 -12.11 -8.53
N GLY A 349 -15.50 -12.27 -7.25
CA GLY A 349 -16.16 -13.26 -6.41
C GLY A 349 -16.99 -12.59 -5.33
N ARG A 350 -18.03 -13.29 -4.88
CA ARG A 350 -18.97 -12.81 -3.88
C ARG A 350 -19.05 -13.82 -2.75
N ILE A 351 -19.04 -13.35 -1.52
CA ILE A 351 -19.20 -14.20 -0.34
C ILE A 351 -20.49 -13.81 0.35
N ARG A 352 -21.43 -14.74 0.41
CA ARG A 352 -22.69 -14.61 1.14
C ARG A 352 -22.54 -15.25 2.51
N LEU A 353 -22.96 -14.53 3.53
CA LEU A 353 -22.81 -14.89 4.93
C LEU A 353 -24.20 -14.96 5.57
N GLN A 354 -24.55 -16.10 6.16
CA GLN A 354 -25.86 -16.31 6.76
C GLN A 354 -25.72 -16.94 8.15
N LEU A 355 -26.37 -16.36 9.15
CA LEU A 355 -26.43 -16.92 10.49
C LEU A 355 -27.47 -18.06 10.53
N ALA A 356 -27.12 -19.22 11.09
CA ALA A 356 -28.06 -20.32 11.25
C ALA A 356 -29.23 -19.92 12.18
N GLY A 357 -30.45 -19.87 11.63
CA GLY A 357 -31.66 -19.47 12.36
C GLY A 357 -32.08 -18.00 12.18
N ALA A 358 -31.38 -17.22 11.34
CA ALA A 358 -31.80 -15.86 10.94
C ALA A 358 -32.05 -15.77 9.43
N GLU A 359 -33.08 -15.02 9.01
CA GLU A 359 -33.34 -14.73 7.59
C GLU A 359 -32.36 -13.69 7.01
N ALA A 360 -31.61 -12.96 7.86
CA ALA A 360 -30.67 -11.94 7.41
C ALA A 360 -29.38 -12.55 6.84
N SER A 361 -29.01 -12.14 5.63
CA SER A 361 -27.74 -12.49 4.99
C SER A 361 -26.94 -11.23 4.63
N GLU A 362 -25.66 -11.22 4.94
CA GLU A 362 -24.71 -10.16 4.56
C GLU A 362 -23.87 -10.62 3.35
N THR A 363 -23.45 -9.68 2.51
CA THR A 363 -22.71 -9.99 1.28
C THR A 363 -21.45 -9.15 1.16
N VAL A 364 -20.32 -9.80 0.87
CA VAL A 364 -19.02 -9.17 0.65
C VAL A 364 -18.55 -9.46 -0.77
N ASP A 365 -18.25 -8.42 -1.55
CA ASP A 365 -17.65 -8.56 -2.88
C ASP A 365 -16.12 -8.47 -2.77
N LEU A 366 -15.40 -9.44 -3.36
CA LEU A 366 -13.95 -9.48 -3.43
C LEU A 366 -13.49 -9.68 -4.87
N LYS A 367 -12.37 -9.06 -5.23
CA LYS A 367 -11.78 -9.19 -6.56
C LYS A 367 -10.55 -10.10 -6.50
N VAL A 368 -10.51 -11.12 -7.37
CA VAL A 368 -9.34 -11.97 -7.58
C VAL A 368 -8.53 -11.40 -8.74
N HIS A 369 -7.29 -11.02 -8.47
CA HIS A 369 -6.34 -10.51 -9.44
C HIS A 369 -5.52 -11.67 -10.05
N PRO A 370 -5.12 -11.59 -11.34
CA PRO A 370 -4.22 -12.58 -11.93
C PRO A 370 -2.92 -12.67 -11.12
N ALA A 371 -2.42 -13.89 -10.92
CA ALA A 371 -1.10 -14.11 -10.33
C ALA A 371 0.01 -13.55 -11.24
N GLU A 372 1.20 -13.31 -10.68
CA GLU A 372 2.37 -12.94 -11.49
C GLU A 372 2.62 -14.00 -12.58
N PRO A 373 2.93 -13.58 -13.82
CA PRO A 373 3.15 -14.51 -14.91
C PRO A 373 4.34 -15.42 -14.60
N ALA A 374 4.10 -16.74 -14.56
CA ALA A 374 5.15 -17.72 -14.42
C ALA A 374 6.14 -17.61 -15.59
N GLN A 375 7.41 -17.38 -15.29
CA GLN A 375 8.46 -17.37 -16.31
C GLN A 375 8.82 -18.81 -16.67
N LEU A 376 8.40 -19.25 -17.85
CA LEU A 376 8.84 -20.52 -18.43
C LEU A 376 10.23 -20.31 -19.03
N ALA A 377 11.26 -20.83 -18.35
CA ALA A 377 12.58 -20.98 -18.95
C ALA A 377 12.56 -22.20 -19.88
N VAL A 378 12.58 -21.95 -21.19
CA VAL A 378 12.74 -23.01 -22.19
C VAL A 378 14.20 -23.50 -22.10
N LEU A 379 14.39 -24.68 -21.48
CA LEU A 379 15.72 -25.29 -21.27
C LEU A 379 16.31 -25.95 -22.54
N GLY A 380 15.63 -25.83 -23.68
CA GLY A 380 16.06 -26.30 -24.99
C GLY A 380 14.88 -26.63 -25.91
N GLY A 381 15.04 -26.35 -27.19
CA GLY A 381 14.02 -26.53 -28.24
C GLY A 381 14.20 -25.48 -29.34
N SER A 382 13.63 -25.71 -30.53
CA SER A 382 13.61 -24.71 -31.60
C SER A 382 12.93 -23.44 -31.10
N ASP A 383 13.66 -22.32 -31.08
CA ASP A 383 13.29 -20.98 -30.57
C ASP A 383 12.01 -20.40 -31.20
N GLN A 384 10.87 -21.05 -30.99
CA GLN A 384 9.55 -20.62 -31.43
C GLN A 384 8.76 -20.16 -30.22
N ALA A 385 8.19 -18.95 -30.30
CA ALA A 385 7.30 -18.38 -29.30
C ALA A 385 5.93 -18.07 -29.93
N GLY A 386 4.85 -18.42 -29.22
CA GLY A 386 3.47 -18.22 -29.67
C GLY A 386 2.53 -17.89 -28.50
N GLN A 387 1.33 -17.37 -28.79
CA GLN A 387 0.32 -17.10 -27.76
C GLN A 387 -0.25 -18.40 -27.19
N ILE A 388 -0.60 -18.38 -25.90
CA ILE A 388 -1.23 -19.53 -25.21
C ILE A 388 -2.50 -19.94 -25.97
N ASN A 389 -2.60 -21.23 -26.34
CA ASN A 389 -3.63 -21.85 -27.19
C ASN A 389 -3.50 -21.67 -28.71
N THR A 390 -2.31 -21.38 -29.24
CA THR A 390 -2.04 -21.43 -30.69
C THR A 390 -1.14 -22.61 -31.07
N VAL A 391 -1.41 -23.23 -32.23
CA VAL A 391 -0.58 -24.30 -32.78
C VAL A 391 0.71 -23.68 -33.31
N LEU A 392 1.87 -24.19 -32.86
CA LEU A 392 3.18 -23.72 -33.33
C LEU A 392 3.37 -24.04 -34.82
N ALA A 393 4.08 -23.15 -35.52
CA ALA A 393 4.19 -23.20 -36.98
C ALA A 393 4.95 -24.42 -37.50
N GLU A 394 5.85 -25.02 -36.72
CA GLU A 394 6.60 -26.22 -37.11
C GLU A 394 6.50 -27.33 -36.04
N PRO A 395 6.46 -28.62 -36.45
CA PRO A 395 6.54 -29.73 -35.51
C PRO A 395 7.90 -29.76 -34.81
N LEU A 396 7.89 -29.98 -33.50
CA LEU A 396 9.09 -30.13 -32.67
C LEU A 396 9.99 -31.23 -33.28
N ARG A 397 11.24 -30.88 -33.62
CA ARG A 397 12.25 -31.82 -34.11
C ARG A 397 13.08 -32.39 -32.97
#